data_AF-A0A5B8RUD3-F1
#
_entry.id   AF-A0A5B8RUD3-F1
#
_cell.length_a   1.000
_cell.length_b   1.000
_cell.length_c   1.000
_cell.angle_alpha   90.00
_cell.angle_beta   90.00
_cell.angle_gamma   90.00
#
_symmetry.space_group_name_H-M   'P 1'
#
loop_
_entity.id
_entity.type
_entity.pdbx_description
1 polymer ?
#
loop_
_entity_poly.entity_id
_entity_poly.type
_entity_poly.pdbx_seq_one_letter_code
_entity_poly.pdbx_strand_id
1 'polypeptide(L)'
;MADAGTRSLNLPAGELRWLALVWLLVGLLLAGVLWLVKGQVQEREGALLAQQARMLSSLLAQQMVTLDGMLAVLADAPEHTREEAATGSGWLLRQVQAQARLAGGIVAVLDGQGVVLAASDGALIGTRHDGEPFFEPLRRAPSAQTLYLGPPHRQGLMGDALVLSRAIVSPRAQLLGVVSAAFDLSLLKRSFAEVRMAPDAVAQLIYGEQAMLIPLGDDSAGAALDPTAQGLALMRHRALGVPASVQQVAVHGQSPELLAAVQSLGLPGVVTDRPLTLSVARSTRAIMDNWLALARALGLLYLFSTMAALGGLLWVRRRRRRRQAKRQHERQELHNLQARWNAVLHATHIGIWDWDQRTRRVYYSPAVQTMLGYGEHEFGTSWHAWASLLHPDDRGACWGACASSFASARKCSSRTCTACVARTAATSGWRCAGAWWSATTPAGRCASPGCRATSASAASWKPGWNA
;
A
#
# COMPACT_ATOMS: atom_id res chain seq x y z
N MET A 1 3.09 2.55 -55.14
CA MET A 1 3.80 2.21 -53.89
C MET A 1 3.65 3.38 -52.92
N ALA A 2 2.48 3.49 -52.28
CA ALA A 2 2.20 4.51 -51.28
C ALA A 2 1.05 3.98 -50.42
N ASP A 3 1.37 3.08 -49.48
CA ASP A 3 0.55 2.92 -48.28
C ASP A 3 1.33 2.12 -47.24
N ALA A 4 1.96 2.82 -46.30
CA ALA A 4 2.61 2.22 -45.14
C ALA A 4 2.24 3.04 -43.90
N GLY A 5 1.00 2.84 -43.47
CA GLY A 5 0.65 2.56 -42.07
C GLY A 5 1.34 3.40 -41.00
N THR A 6 0.98 4.68 -40.88
CA THR A 6 1.05 5.35 -39.57
C THR A 6 -0.26 5.08 -38.83
N ARG A 7 -0.42 3.85 -38.30
CA ARG A 7 -1.43 3.56 -37.27
C ARG A 7 -1.05 4.36 -36.03
N SER A 8 -1.52 5.60 -35.95
CA SER A 8 -1.56 6.33 -34.70
C SER A 8 -2.49 5.56 -33.77
N LEU A 9 -1.92 4.88 -32.78
CA LEU A 9 -2.64 4.38 -31.59
C LEU A 9 -3.24 5.59 -30.87
N ASN A 10 -4.38 6.04 -31.38
CA ASN A 10 -5.28 6.94 -30.71
C ASN A 10 -6.03 6.09 -29.70
N LEU A 11 -5.44 5.86 -28.52
CA LEU A 11 -6.19 5.32 -27.39
C LEU A 11 -7.36 6.29 -27.11
N PRO A 12 -8.63 5.95 -27.40
CA PRO A 12 -9.74 6.85 -27.17
C PRO A 12 -9.87 7.13 -25.67
N ALA A 13 -10.48 8.25 -25.30
CA ALA A 13 -10.67 8.64 -23.90
C ALA A 13 -11.31 7.55 -23.02
N GLY A 14 -11.99 6.56 -23.63
CA GLY A 14 -12.51 5.36 -22.96
C GLY A 14 -11.42 4.43 -22.40
N GLU A 15 -10.28 4.25 -23.07
CA GLU A 15 -9.21 3.34 -22.59
C GLU A 15 -8.50 3.87 -21.34
N LEU A 16 -8.40 5.19 -21.19
CA LEU A 16 -7.89 5.81 -19.95
C LEU A 16 -8.83 5.58 -18.76
N ARG A 17 -10.15 5.51 -19.01
CA ARG A 17 -11.15 5.21 -17.96
C ARG A 17 -11.04 3.76 -17.52
N TRP A 18 -10.82 2.84 -18.46
CA TRP A 18 -10.55 1.43 -18.16
C TRP A 18 -9.27 1.24 -17.36
N LEU A 19 -8.17 1.89 -17.74
CA LEU A 19 -6.92 1.82 -16.97
C LEU A 19 -7.09 2.37 -15.55
N ALA A 20 -7.82 3.48 -15.38
CA ALA A 20 -8.12 4.01 -14.05
C ALA A 20 -8.99 3.06 -13.21
N LEU A 21 -9.98 2.41 -13.84
CA LEU A 21 -10.85 1.43 -13.18
C LEU A 21 -10.04 0.20 -12.74
N VAL A 22 -9.19 -0.35 -13.62
CA VAL A 22 -8.27 -1.44 -13.28
C VAL A 22 -7.35 -1.03 -12.13
N TRP A 23 -6.87 0.22 -12.12
CA TRP A 23 -5.98 0.70 -11.07
C TRP A 23 -6.64 0.87 -9.70
N LEU A 24 -7.90 1.32 -9.70
CA LEU A 24 -8.73 1.33 -8.50
C LEU A 24 -9.04 -0.09 -8.00
N LEU A 25 -9.30 -1.03 -8.93
CA LEU A 25 -9.55 -2.43 -8.59
C LEU A 25 -8.31 -3.08 -7.97
N VAL A 26 -7.11 -2.79 -8.48
CA VAL A 26 -5.84 -3.24 -7.86
C VAL A 26 -5.69 -2.66 -6.45
N GLY A 27 -6.00 -1.37 -6.25
CA GLY A 27 -5.96 -0.76 -4.92
C GLY A 27 -6.96 -1.39 -3.94
N LEU A 28 -8.18 -1.68 -4.39
CA LEU A 28 -9.21 -2.36 -3.61
C LEU A 28 -8.81 -3.80 -3.27
N LEU A 29 -8.23 -4.52 -4.23
CA LEU A 29 -7.70 -5.87 -4.02
C LEU A 29 -6.55 -5.87 -3.01
N LEU A 30 -5.61 -4.93 -3.12
CA LEU A 30 -4.51 -4.76 -2.16
C LEU A 30 -5.04 -4.48 -0.75
N ALA A 31 -6.01 -3.58 -0.61
CA ALA A 31 -6.65 -3.28 0.67
C ALA A 31 -7.38 -4.52 1.25
N GLY A 32 -8.09 -5.27 0.40
CA GLY A 32 -8.75 -6.51 0.79
C GLY A 32 -7.77 -7.58 1.27
N VAL A 33 -6.64 -7.76 0.57
CA VAL A 33 -5.57 -8.68 0.98
C VAL A 33 -4.96 -8.25 2.31
N LEU A 34 -4.63 -6.96 2.48
CA LEU A 34 -4.07 -6.46 3.74
C LEU A 34 -5.03 -6.66 4.92
N TRP A 35 -6.34 -6.48 4.70
CA TRP A 35 -7.37 -6.74 5.71
C TRP A 35 -7.48 -8.22 6.05
N LEU A 36 -7.48 -9.10 5.05
CA LEU A 36 -7.52 -10.55 5.25
C LEU A 36 -6.28 -11.06 6.01
N VAL A 37 -5.09 -10.59 5.62
CA VAL A 37 -3.82 -10.92 6.31
C VAL A 37 -3.84 -10.41 7.75
N LYS A 38 -4.38 -9.21 8.01
CA LYS A 38 -4.53 -8.68 9.37
C LYS A 38 -5.35 -9.64 10.24
N GLY A 39 -6.50 -10.10 9.74
CA GLY A 39 -7.35 -11.06 10.44
C GLY A 39 -6.63 -12.37 10.74
N GLN A 40 -5.94 -12.93 9.72
CA GLN A 40 -5.16 -14.16 9.90
C GLN A 40 -4.04 -14.03 10.94
N VAL A 41 -3.35 -12.89 11.00
CA VAL A 41 -2.31 -12.66 12.01
C VAL A 41 -2.91 -12.64 13.41
N GLN A 42 -4.04 -11.95 13.61
CA GLN A 42 -4.70 -11.88 14.91
C GLN A 42 -5.22 -13.25 15.37
N GLU A 43 -5.83 -14.04 14.47
CA GLU A 43 -6.30 -15.39 14.79
C GLU A 43 -5.15 -16.34 15.11
N ARG A 44 -4.08 -16.34 14.32
CA ARG A 44 -2.90 -17.19 14.54
C ARG A 44 -2.22 -16.88 15.87
N GLU A 45 -1.97 -15.61 16.15
CA GLU A 45 -1.35 -15.17 17.41
C GLU A 45 -2.26 -15.48 18.61
N GLY A 46 -3.57 -15.26 18.47
CA GLY A 46 -4.54 -15.64 19.48
C GLY A 46 -4.55 -17.14 19.78
N ALA A 47 -4.48 -17.98 18.75
CA ALA A 47 -4.40 -19.44 18.89
C ALA A 47 -3.11 -19.89 19.59
N LEU A 48 -1.96 -19.29 19.25
CA LEU A 48 -0.68 -19.57 19.89
C LEU A 48 -0.70 -19.22 21.39
N LEU A 49 -1.20 -18.03 21.74
CA LEU A 49 -1.34 -17.63 23.14
C LEU A 49 -2.27 -18.59 23.91
N ALA A 50 -3.39 -19.00 23.30
CA ALA A 50 -4.31 -19.96 23.90
C ALA A 50 -3.71 -21.36 24.06
N GLN A 51 -2.82 -21.78 23.17
CA GLN A 51 -2.10 -23.04 23.30
C GLN A 51 -1.09 -23.00 24.45
N GLN A 52 -0.33 -21.90 24.58
CA GLN A 52 0.59 -21.69 25.70
C GLN A 52 -0.15 -21.65 27.05
N ALA A 53 -1.25 -20.89 27.13
CA ALA A 53 -2.08 -20.82 28.32
C ALA A 53 -2.61 -22.21 28.72
N ARG A 54 -3.08 -23.01 27.75
CA ARG A 54 -3.52 -24.39 28.00
C ARG A 54 -2.39 -25.28 28.53
N MET A 55 -1.23 -25.27 27.90
CA MET A 55 -0.10 -26.10 28.31
C MET A 55 0.39 -25.77 29.73
N LEU A 56 0.54 -24.48 30.04
CA LEU A 56 0.90 -24.03 31.39
C LEU A 56 -0.18 -24.36 32.41
N SER A 57 -1.45 -24.18 32.06
CA SER A 57 -2.57 -24.54 32.95
C SER A 57 -2.62 -26.03 33.26
N SER A 58 -2.31 -26.90 32.29
CA SER A 58 -2.25 -28.36 32.51
C SER A 58 -1.09 -28.76 33.43
N LEU A 59 0.08 -28.12 33.26
CA LEU A 59 1.23 -28.35 34.13
C LEU A 59 0.91 -27.95 35.57
N LEU A 60 0.34 -26.75 35.74
CA LEU A 60 -0.12 -26.24 37.04
C LEU A 60 -1.16 -27.17 37.66
N ALA A 61 -2.20 -27.53 36.92
CA ALA A 61 -3.28 -28.36 37.43
C ALA A 61 -2.76 -29.71 37.92
N GLN A 62 -1.87 -30.35 37.15
CA GLN A 62 -1.28 -31.64 37.53
C GLN A 62 -0.43 -31.53 38.81
N GLN A 63 0.38 -30.48 38.94
CA GLN A 63 1.19 -30.25 40.14
C GLN A 63 0.32 -29.96 41.37
N MET A 64 -0.71 -29.14 41.22
CA MET A 64 -1.61 -28.79 42.32
C MET A 64 -2.44 -29.98 42.81
N VAL A 65 -2.94 -30.83 41.90
CA VAL A 65 -3.63 -32.07 42.28
C VAL A 65 -2.69 -33.01 43.02
N THR A 66 -1.42 -33.09 42.60
CA THR A 66 -0.42 -33.93 43.28
C THR A 66 -0.13 -33.41 44.69
N LEU A 67 0.01 -32.10 44.87
CA LEU A 67 0.23 -31.46 46.17
C LEU A 67 -1.01 -31.56 47.08
N ASP A 68 -2.21 -31.38 46.54
CA ASP A 68 -3.46 -31.58 47.29
C ASP A 68 -3.57 -33.01 47.82
N GLY A 69 -3.20 -34.01 47.02
CA GLY A 69 -3.12 -35.40 47.47
C GLY A 69 -2.13 -35.62 48.63
N MET A 70 -0.95 -34.99 48.57
CA MET A 70 0.03 -35.04 49.67
C MET A 70 -0.52 -34.39 50.94
N LEU A 71 -1.11 -33.20 50.81
CA LEU A 71 -1.74 -32.47 51.91
C LEU A 71 -2.91 -33.25 52.53
N ALA A 72 -3.71 -33.93 51.71
CA ALA A 72 -4.81 -34.76 52.18
C ALA A 72 -4.32 -35.92 53.05
N VAL A 73 -3.23 -36.58 52.67
CA VAL A 73 -2.62 -37.67 53.47
C VAL A 73 -2.11 -37.15 54.82
N LEU A 74 -1.52 -35.96 54.86
CA LEU A 74 -1.08 -35.35 56.12
C LEU A 74 -2.25 -34.87 56.98
N ALA A 75 -3.33 -34.37 56.37
CA ALA A 75 -4.51 -33.90 57.07
C ALA A 75 -5.30 -35.05 57.73
N ASP A 76 -5.25 -36.24 57.15
CA ASP A 76 -5.87 -37.47 57.68
C ASP A 76 -5.03 -38.14 58.80
N ALA A 77 -3.89 -37.54 59.18
CA ALA A 77 -3.04 -38.11 60.22
C ALA A 77 -3.74 -38.16 61.60
N PRO A 78 -3.64 -39.29 62.33
CA PRO A 78 -4.25 -39.45 63.66
C PRO A 78 -3.77 -38.41 64.66
N GLU A 79 -4.63 -38.01 65.61
CA GLU A 79 -4.32 -36.96 66.61
C GLU A 79 -3.03 -37.24 67.42
N HIS A 80 -2.83 -38.48 67.88
CA HIS A 80 -1.64 -38.85 68.65
C HIS A 80 -0.32 -38.58 67.90
N THR A 81 -0.29 -38.77 66.58
CA THR A 81 0.92 -38.50 65.78
C THR A 81 1.25 -37.02 65.68
N ARG A 82 0.26 -36.13 65.87
CA ARG A 82 0.45 -34.68 65.87
C ARG A 82 1.02 -34.18 67.19
N GLU A 83 0.56 -34.74 68.30
CA GLU A 83 1.11 -34.45 69.64
C GLU A 83 2.57 -34.89 69.74
N GLU A 84 2.90 -36.08 69.20
CA GLU A 84 4.30 -36.53 69.09
C GLU A 84 5.13 -35.58 68.23
N ALA A 85 4.60 -35.13 67.09
CA ALA A 85 5.31 -34.22 66.19
C ALA A 85 5.69 -32.90 66.86
N ALA A 86 4.84 -32.39 67.75
CA ALA A 86 5.09 -31.17 68.51
C ALA A 86 6.33 -31.28 69.42
N THR A 87 6.75 -32.50 69.79
CA THR A 87 8.00 -32.75 70.54
C THR A 87 9.25 -32.77 69.67
N GLY A 88 9.12 -32.54 68.36
CA GLY A 88 10.22 -32.59 67.39
C GLY A 88 10.59 -34.00 66.93
N SER A 89 9.72 -34.99 67.14
CA SER A 89 9.95 -36.39 66.76
C SER A 89 8.67 -37.07 66.28
N GLY A 90 8.75 -38.31 65.79
CA GLY A 90 7.56 -39.09 65.40
C GLY A 90 7.35 -39.27 63.90
N TRP A 91 6.30 -40.02 63.55
CA TRP A 91 6.01 -40.41 62.16
C TRP A 91 5.63 -39.22 61.29
N LEU A 92 4.79 -38.31 61.81
CA LEU A 92 4.29 -37.16 61.05
C LEU A 92 5.42 -36.22 60.61
N LEU A 93 6.37 -35.91 61.50
CA LEU A 93 7.51 -35.07 61.14
C LEU A 93 8.36 -35.69 60.02
N ARG A 94 8.62 -37.00 60.08
CA ARG A 94 9.34 -37.71 58.99
C ARG A 94 8.58 -37.69 57.67
N GLN A 95 7.24 -37.82 57.72
CA GLN A 95 6.41 -37.72 56.53
C GLN A 95 6.41 -36.31 55.94
N VAL A 96 6.27 -35.27 56.78
CA VAL A 96 6.36 -33.88 56.35
C VAL A 96 7.71 -33.59 55.69
N GLN A 97 8.81 -34.03 56.30
CA GLN A 97 10.16 -33.87 55.72
C GLN A 97 10.34 -34.66 54.41
N ALA A 98 9.78 -35.87 54.31
CA ALA A 98 9.84 -36.68 53.09
C ALA A 98 9.02 -36.03 51.95
N GLN A 99 7.80 -35.59 52.23
CA GLN A 99 6.93 -34.95 51.25
C GLN A 99 7.45 -33.57 50.84
N ALA A 100 8.05 -32.80 51.74
CA ALA A 100 8.66 -31.51 51.40
C ALA A 100 9.78 -31.63 50.36
N ARG A 101 10.58 -32.70 50.43
CA ARG A 101 11.59 -33.00 49.40
C ARG A 101 10.97 -33.26 48.03
N LEU A 102 9.76 -33.83 47.99
CA LEU A 102 9.02 -34.10 46.75
C LEU A 102 8.29 -32.85 46.23
N ALA A 103 7.73 -32.04 47.14
CA ALA A 103 7.03 -30.80 46.81
C ALA A 103 7.97 -29.67 46.38
N GLY A 104 9.26 -29.73 46.75
CA GLY A 104 10.25 -28.71 46.40
C GLY A 104 10.10 -27.41 47.19
N GLY A 105 9.51 -27.48 48.38
CA GLY A 105 9.19 -26.31 49.21
C GLY A 105 8.99 -26.67 50.68
N ILE A 106 8.61 -25.67 51.47
CA ILE A 106 8.32 -25.87 52.89
C ILE A 106 6.93 -26.51 53.03
N VAL A 107 6.84 -27.58 53.82
CA VAL A 107 5.56 -28.18 54.21
C VAL A 107 5.45 -28.09 55.73
N ALA A 108 4.31 -27.64 56.23
CA ALA A 108 4.07 -27.46 57.65
C ALA A 108 2.67 -27.91 58.06
N VAL A 109 2.57 -28.48 59.26
CA VAL A 109 1.34 -28.81 59.97
C VAL A 109 1.24 -27.89 61.17
N LEU A 110 0.14 -27.16 61.27
CA LEU A 110 -0.15 -26.19 62.31
C LEU A 110 -1.38 -26.61 63.11
N ASP A 111 -1.45 -26.23 64.38
CA ASP A 111 -2.65 -26.38 65.18
C ASP A 111 -3.73 -25.32 64.85
N GLY A 112 -4.92 -25.43 65.45
CA GLY A 112 -6.00 -24.46 65.25
C GLY A 112 -5.66 -23.04 65.74
N GLN A 113 -4.63 -22.89 66.57
CA GLN A 113 -4.13 -21.61 67.08
C GLN A 113 -3.00 -21.02 66.23
N GLY A 114 -2.55 -21.71 65.19
CA GLY A 114 -1.46 -21.28 64.30
C GLY A 114 -0.06 -21.63 64.79
N VAL A 115 0.11 -22.51 65.78
CA VAL A 115 1.42 -23.00 66.20
C VAL A 115 1.86 -24.14 65.29
N VAL A 116 3.09 -24.08 64.80
CA VAL A 116 3.67 -25.13 63.94
C VAL A 116 4.00 -26.36 64.76
N LEU A 117 3.33 -27.48 64.48
CA LEU A 117 3.52 -28.77 65.14
C LEU A 117 4.57 -29.61 64.42
N ALA A 118 4.61 -29.54 63.08
CA ALA A 118 5.59 -30.24 62.26
C ALA A 118 5.94 -29.37 61.06
N ALA A 119 7.21 -29.29 60.68
CA ALA A 119 7.62 -28.59 59.48
C ALA A 119 8.82 -29.29 58.84
N SER A 120 8.97 -29.07 57.54
CA SER A 120 10.15 -29.53 56.79
C SER A 120 11.43 -28.85 57.28
N ASP A 121 11.32 -27.58 57.68
CA ASP A 121 12.36 -26.86 58.38
C ASP A 121 12.10 -26.92 59.90
N GLY A 122 13.03 -27.56 60.63
CA GLY A 122 12.92 -27.73 62.07
C GLY A 122 12.96 -26.41 62.84
N ALA A 123 13.51 -25.33 62.25
CA ALA A 123 13.55 -24.01 62.88
C ALA A 123 12.16 -23.38 63.07
N LEU A 124 11.16 -23.86 62.32
CA LEU A 124 9.78 -23.37 62.38
C LEU A 124 8.95 -24.07 63.46
N ILE A 125 9.40 -25.19 64.02
CA ILE A 125 8.59 -25.95 64.99
C ILE A 125 8.41 -25.13 66.28
N GLY A 126 7.16 -24.96 66.72
CA GLY A 126 6.80 -24.18 67.90
C GLY A 126 6.59 -22.67 67.66
N THR A 127 6.86 -22.16 66.45
CA THR A 127 6.55 -20.76 66.11
C THR A 127 5.05 -20.58 65.84
N ARG A 128 4.54 -19.36 66.04
CA ARG A 128 3.14 -19.00 65.82
C ARG A 128 2.96 -18.18 64.55
N HIS A 129 2.02 -18.60 63.70
CA HIS A 129 1.72 -18.05 62.38
C HIS A 129 0.20 -17.92 62.15
N ASP A 130 -0.55 -17.45 63.14
CA ASP A 130 -2.00 -17.19 63.04
C ASP A 130 -2.36 -15.98 62.17
N GLY A 131 -1.39 -15.09 61.91
CA GLY A 131 -1.54 -13.95 61.01
C GLY A 131 -1.43 -14.28 59.52
N GLU A 132 -1.22 -15.54 59.13
CA GLU A 132 -1.11 -15.90 57.72
C GLU A 132 -2.42 -15.67 56.94
N PRO A 133 -2.35 -15.23 55.67
CA PRO A 133 -3.54 -14.96 54.85
C PRO A 133 -4.50 -16.15 54.70
N PHE A 134 -3.98 -17.39 54.80
CA PHE A 134 -4.78 -18.61 54.67
C PHE A 134 -5.55 -18.98 55.95
N PHE A 135 -5.18 -18.46 57.13
CA PHE A 135 -5.84 -18.82 58.40
C PHE A 135 -7.23 -18.22 58.55
N GLU A 136 -7.41 -16.97 58.14
CA GLU A 136 -8.68 -16.25 58.31
C GLU A 136 -9.86 -16.93 57.56
N PRO A 137 -9.72 -17.33 56.28
CA PRO A 137 -10.76 -18.12 55.59
C PRO A 137 -11.04 -19.46 56.26
N LEU A 138 -9.98 -20.16 56.69
CA LEU A 138 -10.07 -21.48 57.34
C LEU A 138 -10.79 -21.43 58.69
N ARG A 139 -10.65 -20.34 59.45
CA ARG A 139 -11.36 -20.13 60.72
C ARG A 139 -12.84 -19.80 60.52
N ARG A 140 -13.18 -19.07 59.45
CA ARG A 140 -14.58 -18.70 59.15
C ARG A 140 -15.41 -19.88 58.66
N ALA A 141 -14.84 -20.72 57.79
CA ALA A 141 -15.53 -21.86 57.19
C ALA A 141 -14.60 -23.09 57.06
N PRO A 142 -14.28 -23.77 58.17
CA PRO A 142 -13.38 -24.92 58.14
C PRO A 142 -13.96 -26.08 57.32
N SER A 143 -13.22 -26.53 56.31
CA SER A 143 -13.62 -27.63 55.41
C SER A 143 -12.42 -28.51 55.09
N ALA A 144 -12.57 -29.83 55.27
CA ALA A 144 -11.55 -30.81 54.91
C ALA A 144 -11.46 -31.11 53.40
N GLN A 145 -12.48 -30.72 52.63
CA GLN A 145 -12.56 -30.99 51.18
C GLN A 145 -12.09 -29.80 50.33
N THR A 146 -12.01 -28.62 50.93
CA THR A 146 -11.67 -27.39 50.22
C THR A 146 -10.17 -27.13 50.31
N LEU A 147 -9.53 -26.99 49.16
CA LEU A 147 -8.17 -26.51 49.04
C LEU A 147 -8.17 -24.97 49.05
N TYR A 148 -7.52 -24.40 50.05
CA TYR A 148 -7.35 -22.97 50.18
C TYR A 148 -6.02 -22.54 49.56
N LEU A 149 -6.06 -21.45 48.83
CA LEU A 149 -4.90 -20.86 48.19
C LEU A 149 -4.64 -19.48 48.79
N GLY A 150 -3.47 -19.34 49.40
CA GLY A 150 -3.00 -18.11 50.03
C GLY A 150 -2.08 -17.33 49.09
N PRO A 151 -2.21 -15.99 49.03
CA PRO A 151 -1.27 -15.15 48.29
C PRO A 151 0.16 -15.30 48.83
N PRO A 152 1.21 -15.25 47.99
CA PRO A 152 2.59 -15.16 48.46
C PRO A 152 2.77 -13.97 49.41
N HIS A 153 3.41 -14.22 50.55
CA HIS A 153 3.60 -13.24 51.60
C HIS A 153 5.07 -13.26 52.04
N ARG A 154 5.85 -12.28 51.58
CA ARG A 154 7.31 -12.24 51.82
C ARG A 154 7.73 -12.36 53.28
N GLN A 155 6.90 -11.93 54.22
CA GLN A 155 7.17 -12.00 55.67
C GLN A 155 6.48 -13.20 56.35
N GLY A 156 5.77 -14.03 55.58
CA GLY A 156 5.04 -15.20 56.07
C GLY A 156 5.88 -16.46 56.14
N LEU A 157 5.26 -17.51 56.67
CA LEU A 157 5.80 -18.84 56.91
C LEU A 157 6.48 -19.45 55.67
N MET A 158 5.94 -19.16 54.48
CA MET A 158 6.36 -19.74 53.20
C MET A 158 7.01 -18.71 52.25
N GLY A 159 7.28 -17.49 52.73
CA GLY A 159 7.90 -16.42 51.95
C GLY A 159 7.12 -16.06 50.67
N ASP A 160 7.84 -15.90 49.56
CA ASP A 160 7.27 -15.46 48.27
C ASP A 160 6.61 -16.59 47.44
N ALA A 161 6.37 -17.75 48.06
CA ALA A 161 5.72 -18.90 47.42
C ALA A 161 4.19 -18.82 47.55
N LEU A 162 3.48 -19.39 46.58
CA LEU A 162 2.03 -19.56 46.68
C LEU A 162 1.74 -20.62 47.75
N VAL A 163 0.83 -20.36 48.68
CA VAL A 163 0.55 -21.30 49.78
C VAL A 163 -0.69 -22.12 49.47
N LEU A 164 -0.58 -23.44 49.54
CA LEU A 164 -1.70 -24.36 49.45
C LEU A 164 -2.00 -24.90 50.84
N SER A 165 -3.24 -24.75 51.31
CA SER A 165 -3.63 -25.09 52.67
C SER A 165 -4.92 -25.90 52.71
N ARG A 166 -4.98 -26.88 53.62
CA ARG A 166 -6.18 -27.68 53.88
C ARG A 166 -6.49 -27.69 55.37
N ALA A 167 -7.77 -27.58 55.73
CA ALA A 167 -8.22 -27.61 57.11
C ALA A 167 -8.21 -29.06 57.63
N ILE A 168 -7.68 -29.26 58.85
CA ILE A 168 -7.94 -30.44 59.65
C ILE A 168 -9.15 -30.11 60.52
N VAL A 169 -10.26 -30.82 60.33
CA VAL A 169 -11.52 -30.53 61.02
C VAL A 169 -11.93 -31.70 61.91
N SER A 170 -12.56 -31.38 63.04
CA SER A 170 -13.18 -32.40 63.89
C SER A 170 -14.49 -32.90 63.27
N PRO A 171 -15.04 -34.03 63.74
CA PRO A 171 -16.38 -34.49 63.35
C PRO A 171 -17.50 -33.46 63.63
N ARG A 172 -17.24 -32.46 64.48
CA ARG A 172 -18.15 -31.34 64.78
C ARG A 172 -17.87 -30.10 63.94
N ALA A 173 -17.12 -30.22 62.85
CA ALA A 173 -16.72 -29.14 61.96
C ALA A 173 -15.95 -27.99 62.65
N GLN A 174 -15.15 -28.32 63.68
CA GLN A 174 -14.24 -27.34 64.32
C GLN A 174 -12.84 -27.47 63.74
N LEU A 175 -12.13 -26.35 63.58
CA LEU A 175 -10.75 -26.33 63.10
C LEU A 175 -9.81 -26.90 64.18
N LEU A 176 -9.24 -28.08 63.94
CA LEU A 176 -8.23 -28.72 64.80
C LEU A 176 -6.82 -28.30 64.41
N GLY A 177 -6.60 -28.02 63.13
CA GLY A 177 -5.30 -27.66 62.59
C GLY A 177 -5.35 -27.35 61.10
N VAL A 178 -4.19 -27.05 60.53
CA VAL A 178 -4.04 -26.71 59.11
C VAL A 178 -2.78 -27.40 58.59
N VAL A 179 -2.89 -28.04 57.43
CA VAL A 179 -1.70 -28.50 56.69
C VAL A 179 -1.48 -27.52 55.55
N SER A 180 -0.27 -26.98 55.46
CA SER A 180 0.12 -26.01 54.43
C SER A 180 1.38 -26.46 53.71
N ALA A 181 1.43 -26.24 52.40
CA ALA A 181 2.61 -26.45 51.57
C ALA A 181 2.90 -25.19 50.74
N ALA A 182 4.18 -24.85 50.63
CA ALA A 182 4.69 -23.85 49.72
C ALA A 182 4.77 -24.43 48.30
N PHE A 183 4.13 -23.75 47.35
CA PHE A 183 4.26 -24.00 45.93
C PHE A 183 5.21 -22.98 45.31
N ASP A 184 6.43 -23.45 44.99
CA ASP A 184 7.45 -22.64 44.36
C ASP A 184 7.09 -22.35 42.90
N LEU A 185 6.81 -21.08 42.62
CA LEU A 185 6.51 -20.59 41.27
C LEU A 185 7.75 -20.49 40.39
N SER A 186 8.96 -20.68 40.92
CA SER A 186 10.22 -20.58 40.17
C SER A 186 10.35 -21.63 39.08
N LEU A 187 9.81 -22.84 39.31
CA LEU A 187 9.76 -23.87 38.26
C LEU A 187 8.85 -23.41 37.12
N LEU A 188 7.67 -22.88 37.45
CA LEU A 188 6.71 -22.39 36.47
C LEU A 188 7.22 -21.17 35.71
N LYS A 189 7.90 -20.24 36.39
CA LYS A 189 8.59 -19.09 35.78
C LYS A 189 9.63 -19.55 34.75
N ARG A 190 10.42 -20.58 35.08
CA ARG A 190 11.38 -21.19 34.15
C ARG A 190 10.70 -21.87 32.97
N SER A 191 9.68 -22.70 33.22
CA SER A 191 8.93 -23.36 32.14
C SER A 191 8.25 -22.35 31.21
N PHE A 192 7.72 -21.25 31.74
CA PHE A 192 7.20 -20.17 30.91
C PHE A 192 8.30 -19.52 30.08
N ALA A 193 9.44 -19.18 30.68
CA ALA A 193 10.57 -18.58 29.97
C ALA A 193 11.07 -19.45 28.80
N GLU A 194 11.05 -20.78 28.96
CA GLU A 194 11.43 -21.75 27.92
C GLU A 194 10.39 -21.88 26.80
N VAL A 195 9.10 -21.87 27.13
CA VAL A 195 7.99 -22.04 26.16
C VAL A 195 7.53 -20.70 25.55
N ARG A 196 8.08 -19.58 26.02
CA ARG A 196 7.71 -18.23 25.58
C ARG A 196 8.15 -17.99 24.12
N MET A 197 7.16 -17.96 23.22
CA MET A 197 7.33 -17.74 21.78
C MET A 197 7.81 -16.32 21.40
N ALA A 198 7.56 -15.30 22.23
CA ALA A 198 7.93 -13.92 21.95
C ALA A 198 8.42 -13.20 23.22
N PRO A 199 9.47 -12.36 23.15
CA PRO A 199 10.08 -11.73 24.32
C PRO A 199 9.12 -10.80 25.07
N ASP A 200 8.12 -10.25 24.38
CA ASP A 200 7.08 -9.35 24.90
C ASP A 200 5.81 -10.08 25.37
N ALA A 201 5.77 -11.42 25.30
CA ALA A 201 4.68 -12.18 25.87
C ALA A 201 4.84 -12.30 27.39
N VAL A 202 3.73 -12.09 28.11
CA VAL A 202 3.67 -12.13 29.57
C VAL A 202 2.61 -13.12 29.99
N ALA A 203 2.96 -14.01 30.92
CA ALA A 203 2.00 -14.87 31.59
C ALA A 203 1.82 -14.43 33.04
N GLN A 204 0.58 -14.51 33.51
CA GLN A 204 0.20 -14.17 34.87
C GLN A 204 -0.81 -15.17 35.40
N LEU A 205 -0.62 -15.55 36.65
CA LEU A 205 -1.60 -16.33 37.40
C LEU A 205 -2.50 -15.35 38.16
N ILE A 206 -3.81 -15.56 38.08
CA ILE A 206 -4.82 -14.72 38.72
C ILE A 206 -5.66 -15.60 39.65
N TYR A 207 -5.80 -15.15 40.90
CA TYR A 207 -6.55 -15.84 41.94
C TYR A 207 -7.77 -15.03 42.41
N GLY A 208 -8.97 -15.56 42.19
CA GLY A 208 -10.21 -14.96 42.71
C GLY A 208 -10.60 -13.59 42.12
N GLU A 209 -11.43 -12.85 42.85
CA GLU A 209 -12.03 -11.56 42.45
C GLU A 209 -11.04 -10.39 42.51
N GLN A 210 -10.14 -10.41 43.48
CA GLN A 210 -9.05 -9.45 43.60
C GLN A 210 -7.94 -9.95 42.69
N ALA A 211 -7.72 -9.29 41.56
CA ALA A 211 -6.70 -9.65 40.57
C ALA A 211 -5.30 -9.61 41.19
N MET A 212 -4.94 -10.62 41.98
CA MET A 212 -3.57 -10.83 42.39
C MET A 212 -2.85 -11.41 41.20
N LEU A 213 -2.14 -10.53 40.50
CA LEU A 213 -1.37 -10.84 39.32
C LEU A 213 -0.02 -11.37 39.78
N ILE A 214 0.20 -12.67 39.64
CA ILE A 214 1.52 -13.24 39.88
C ILE A 214 2.21 -13.36 38.53
N PRO A 215 3.18 -12.48 38.20
CA PRO A 215 3.89 -12.54 36.93
C PRO A 215 4.76 -13.80 36.87
N LEU A 216 4.72 -14.47 35.73
CA LEU A 216 5.51 -15.66 35.43
C LEU A 216 6.75 -15.35 34.58
N GLY A 217 6.92 -14.09 34.13
CA GLY A 217 8.09 -13.60 33.42
C GLY A 217 8.81 -12.48 34.19
N ASP A 218 9.87 -11.91 33.61
CA ASP A 218 10.61 -10.79 34.21
C ASP A 218 9.69 -9.60 34.54
N ASP A 219 9.93 -8.99 35.72
CA ASP A 219 9.13 -7.88 36.26
C ASP A 219 9.03 -6.69 35.29
N SER A 220 10.02 -6.51 34.41
CA SER A 220 10.06 -5.42 33.42
C SER A 220 9.04 -5.56 32.29
N ALA A 221 8.68 -6.79 31.90
CA ALA A 221 7.67 -7.04 30.86
C ALA A 221 6.24 -7.04 31.43
N GLY A 222 6.08 -7.55 32.66
CA GLY A 222 4.78 -7.60 33.35
C GLY A 222 4.29 -6.26 33.88
N ALA A 223 5.19 -5.39 34.36
CA ALA A 223 4.86 -4.03 34.80
C ALA A 223 4.40 -3.11 33.65
N ALA A 224 4.69 -3.47 32.39
CA ALA A 224 4.29 -2.72 31.21
C ALA A 224 2.83 -2.96 30.78
N LEU A 225 2.15 -3.95 31.36
CA LEU A 225 0.76 -4.28 31.04
C LEU A 225 -0.18 -3.70 32.10
N ASP A 226 -1.18 -2.95 31.64
CA ASP A 226 -2.14 -2.27 32.50
C ASP A 226 -3.00 -3.28 33.31
N PRO A 227 -2.94 -3.26 34.66
CA PRO A 227 -3.73 -4.15 35.51
C PRO A 227 -5.24 -4.05 35.24
N THR A 228 -5.72 -2.86 34.84
CA THR A 228 -7.15 -2.67 34.53
C THR A 228 -7.57 -3.38 33.24
N ALA A 229 -6.69 -3.43 32.23
CA ALA A 229 -6.92 -4.18 31.00
C ALA A 229 -7.08 -5.68 31.30
N GLN A 230 -6.20 -6.20 32.16
CA GLN A 230 -6.20 -7.61 32.52
C GLN A 230 -7.41 -7.98 33.37
N GLY A 231 -7.80 -7.11 34.31
CA GLY A 231 -9.04 -7.27 35.07
C GLY A 231 -10.28 -7.31 34.17
N LEU A 232 -10.35 -6.45 33.13
CA LEU A 232 -11.46 -6.44 32.19
C LEU A 232 -11.50 -7.71 31.32
N ALA A 233 -10.33 -8.21 30.87
CA ALA A 233 -10.21 -9.49 30.17
C ALA A 233 -10.78 -10.64 31.01
N LEU A 234 -10.45 -10.66 32.29
CA LEU A 234 -10.91 -11.67 33.24
C LEU A 234 -12.43 -11.59 33.48
N MET A 235 -12.96 -10.38 33.71
CA MET A 235 -14.41 -10.20 33.89
C MET A 235 -15.18 -10.70 32.67
N ARG A 236 -14.72 -10.38 31.47
CA ARG A 236 -15.35 -10.83 30.23
C ARG A 236 -15.19 -12.34 30.00
N HIS A 237 -14.04 -12.93 30.38
CA HIS A 237 -13.85 -14.38 30.36
C HIS A 237 -14.87 -15.10 31.26
N ARG A 238 -15.07 -14.61 32.49
CA ARG A 238 -16.06 -15.16 33.41
C ARG A 238 -17.48 -15.05 32.87
N ALA A 239 -17.82 -13.91 32.27
CA ALA A 239 -19.14 -13.70 31.66
C ALA A 239 -19.44 -14.67 30.50
N LEU A 240 -18.41 -15.15 29.80
CA LEU A 240 -18.58 -16.14 28.72
C LEU A 240 -18.82 -17.56 29.23
N GLY A 241 -18.44 -17.88 30.48
CA GLY A 241 -18.63 -19.21 31.07
C GLY A 241 -17.87 -20.35 30.36
N VAL A 242 -16.84 -20.02 29.56
CA VAL A 242 -16.03 -20.98 28.80
C VAL A 242 -14.69 -21.23 29.50
N PRO A 243 -14.11 -22.44 29.40
CA PRO A 243 -12.82 -22.75 30.04
C PRO A 243 -11.65 -22.00 29.41
N ALA A 244 -11.77 -21.60 28.15
CA ALA A 244 -10.74 -20.89 27.40
C ALA A 244 -11.35 -19.76 26.58
N SER A 245 -10.75 -18.57 26.60
CA SER A 245 -11.16 -17.48 25.71
C SER A 245 -9.97 -16.66 25.25
N VAL A 246 -10.01 -16.19 24.00
CA VAL A 246 -9.06 -15.22 23.45
C VAL A 246 -9.80 -13.91 23.25
N GLN A 247 -9.23 -12.81 23.76
CA GLN A 247 -9.89 -11.52 23.77
C GLN A 247 -8.91 -10.41 23.46
N GLN A 248 -9.40 -9.41 22.72
CA GLN A 248 -8.74 -8.13 22.61
C GLN A 248 -9.33 -7.20 23.66
N VAL A 249 -8.47 -6.64 24.51
CA VAL A 249 -8.86 -5.69 25.53
C VAL A 249 -8.19 -4.36 25.30
N ALA A 250 -9.02 -3.33 25.15
CA ALA A 250 -8.62 -1.94 25.08
C ALA A 250 -9.05 -1.26 26.38
N VAL A 251 -8.13 -0.55 27.03
CA VAL A 251 -8.47 0.36 28.12
C VAL A 251 -8.64 1.76 27.53
N HIS A 252 -9.72 2.43 27.93
CA HIS A 252 -9.93 3.83 27.54
C HIS A 252 -8.85 4.70 28.19
N GLY A 253 -8.02 5.34 27.37
CA GLY A 253 -6.91 6.20 27.80
C GLY A 253 -5.56 5.49 27.67
N GLN A 254 -4.71 5.99 26.76
CA GLN A 254 -3.28 5.71 26.48
C GLN A 254 -2.68 4.29 26.54
N SER A 255 -3.31 3.32 27.20
CA SER A 255 -2.85 1.96 27.37
C SER A 255 -2.89 1.18 26.04
N PRO A 256 -1.89 0.33 25.77
CA PRO A 256 -1.85 -0.46 24.56
C PRO A 256 -2.98 -1.50 24.55
N GLU A 257 -3.65 -1.66 23.41
CA GLU A 257 -4.57 -2.78 23.18
C GLU A 257 -3.82 -4.11 23.42
N LEU A 258 -4.39 -5.00 24.21
CA LEU A 258 -3.79 -6.30 24.55
C LEU A 258 -4.58 -7.43 23.90
N LEU A 259 -3.85 -8.40 23.35
CA LEU A 259 -4.41 -9.70 22.99
C LEU A 259 -4.09 -10.65 24.15
N ALA A 260 -5.14 -11.07 24.87
CA ALA A 260 -5.03 -11.93 26.03
C ALA A 260 -5.76 -13.26 25.78
N ALA A 261 -5.06 -14.37 26.03
CA ALA A 261 -5.64 -15.69 26.14
C ALA A 261 -5.79 -16.04 27.62
N VAL A 262 -7.04 -16.19 28.06
CA VAL A 262 -7.39 -16.52 29.43
C VAL A 262 -7.88 -17.96 29.48
N GLN A 263 -7.33 -18.72 30.43
CA GLN A 263 -7.63 -20.12 30.66
C GLN A 263 -7.99 -20.32 32.13
N SER A 264 -9.19 -20.83 32.40
CA SER A 264 -9.57 -21.28 33.74
C SER A 264 -8.86 -22.61 34.05
N LEU A 265 -8.27 -22.70 35.25
CA LEU A 265 -7.70 -23.95 35.75
C LEU A 265 -8.83 -24.83 36.29
N GLY A 266 -9.09 -25.95 35.61
CA GLY A 266 -9.90 -27.03 36.16
C GLY A 266 -9.02 -28.00 36.93
N LEU A 267 -9.21 -28.11 38.25
CA LEU A 267 -8.57 -29.13 39.06
C LEU A 267 -9.54 -30.33 39.22
N PRO A 268 -9.29 -31.49 38.58
CA PRO A 268 -10.19 -32.62 38.68
C PRO A 268 -10.26 -33.14 40.12
N GLY A 269 -11.46 -33.19 40.70
CA GLY A 269 -11.68 -33.75 42.04
C GLY A 269 -11.21 -32.87 43.21
N VAL A 270 -10.71 -31.66 42.95
CA VAL A 270 -10.27 -30.71 43.99
C VAL A 270 -11.21 -29.50 43.98
N VAL A 271 -11.82 -29.21 45.12
CA VAL A 271 -12.65 -28.01 45.30
C VAL A 271 -11.78 -26.89 45.84
N THR A 272 -11.67 -25.77 45.12
CA THR A 272 -10.95 -24.59 45.59
C THR A 272 -11.91 -23.54 46.14
N ASP A 273 -11.44 -22.72 47.10
CA ASP A 273 -12.20 -21.56 47.61
C ASP A 273 -12.53 -20.57 46.47
N ARG A 274 -11.55 -20.29 45.60
CA ARG A 274 -11.71 -19.35 44.49
C ARG A 274 -11.21 -19.95 43.18
N PRO A 275 -11.74 -19.49 42.03
CA PRO A 275 -11.25 -19.93 40.74
C PRO A 275 -9.83 -19.38 40.49
N LEU A 276 -8.98 -20.24 39.94
CA LEU A 276 -7.67 -19.88 39.41
C LEU A 276 -7.77 -19.74 37.90
N THR A 277 -7.26 -18.64 37.39
CA THR A 277 -7.22 -18.36 35.96
C THR A 277 -5.81 -17.98 35.57
N LEU A 278 -5.29 -18.60 34.53
CA LEU A 278 -4.03 -18.24 33.91
C LEU A 278 -4.31 -17.35 32.71
N SER A 279 -3.64 -16.21 32.62
CA SER A 279 -3.71 -15.31 31.49
C SER A 279 -2.33 -15.23 30.82
N VAL A 280 -2.28 -15.43 29.52
CA VAL A 280 -1.10 -15.15 28.68
C VAL A 280 -1.47 -14.02 27.73
N ALA A 281 -0.76 -12.91 27.80
CA ALA A 281 -1.08 -11.70 27.07
C ALA A 281 0.14 -11.13 26.35
N ARG A 282 -0.14 -10.42 25.26
CA ARG A 282 0.85 -9.72 24.44
C ARG A 282 0.27 -8.41 23.92
N SER A 283 1.12 -7.42 23.67
CA SER A 283 0.67 -6.14 23.11
C SER A 283 0.25 -6.27 21.65
N THR A 284 -0.91 -5.74 21.29
CA THR A 284 -1.42 -5.76 19.91
C THR A 284 -0.54 -4.92 18.99
N ARG A 285 0.09 -3.85 19.51
CA ARG A 285 1.05 -3.04 18.75
C ARG A 285 2.25 -3.86 18.29
N ALA A 286 2.91 -4.58 19.20
CA ALA A 286 4.06 -5.42 18.84
C ALA A 286 3.70 -6.54 17.86
N ILE A 287 2.50 -7.13 18.01
CA ILE A 287 1.99 -8.12 17.03
C ILE A 287 1.78 -7.46 15.65
N MET A 288 1.25 -6.25 15.61
CA MET A 288 0.89 -5.54 14.37
C MET A 288 2.06 -4.78 13.73
N ASP A 289 3.19 -4.57 14.40
CA ASP A 289 4.29 -3.75 13.89
C ASP A 289 4.82 -4.26 12.55
N ASN A 290 5.00 -5.57 12.41
CA ASN A 290 5.43 -6.18 11.15
C ASN A 290 4.37 -6.00 10.04
N TRP A 291 3.09 -6.15 10.39
CA TRP A 291 1.99 -5.93 9.44
C TRP A 291 1.89 -4.46 9.02
N LEU A 292 2.03 -3.52 9.96
CA LEU A 292 2.03 -2.08 9.69
C LEU A 292 3.21 -1.69 8.80
N ALA A 293 4.39 -2.28 9.00
CA ALA A 293 5.55 -2.04 8.14
C ALA A 293 5.28 -2.50 6.69
N LEU A 294 4.75 -3.72 6.51
CA LEU A 294 4.36 -4.23 5.19
C LEU A 294 3.26 -3.39 4.53
N ALA A 295 2.23 -3.01 5.30
CA ALA A 295 1.13 -2.17 4.81
C ALA A 295 1.63 -0.78 4.38
N ARG A 296 2.54 -0.17 5.16
CA ARG A 296 3.19 1.11 4.80
C ARG A 296 4.04 0.97 3.55
N ALA A 297 4.85 -0.08 3.43
CA ALA A 297 5.70 -0.31 2.26
C ALA A 297 4.88 -0.50 0.98
N LEU A 298 3.85 -1.35 1.01
CA LEU A 298 2.96 -1.58 -0.13
C LEU A 298 2.11 -0.34 -0.46
N GLY A 299 1.64 0.39 0.57
CA GLY A 299 0.94 1.66 0.40
C GLY A 299 1.80 2.74 -0.26
N LEU A 300 3.07 2.87 0.15
CA LEU A 300 4.03 3.77 -0.49
C LEU A 300 4.36 3.37 -1.92
N LEU A 301 4.49 2.08 -2.21
CA LEU A 301 4.70 1.57 -3.58
C LEU A 301 3.50 1.89 -4.48
N TYR A 302 2.28 1.71 -3.96
CA TYR A 302 1.05 2.08 -4.67
C TYR A 302 0.96 3.60 -4.89
N LEU A 303 1.33 4.41 -3.89
CA LEU A 303 1.38 5.87 -4.02
C LEU A 303 2.44 6.32 -5.04
N PHE A 304 3.62 5.70 -5.06
CA PHE A 304 4.65 6.02 -6.03
C PHE A 304 4.22 5.66 -7.46
N SER A 305 3.61 4.49 -7.64
CA SER A 305 3.12 4.04 -8.95
C SER A 305 1.92 4.87 -9.44
N THR A 306 1.00 5.30 -8.57
CA THR A 306 -0.06 6.27 -8.92
C THR A 306 0.52 7.62 -9.34
N MET A 307 1.52 8.14 -8.61
CA MET A 307 2.19 9.40 -8.95
C MET A 307 2.94 9.31 -10.29
N ALA A 308 3.65 8.21 -10.53
CA ALA A 308 4.33 7.95 -11.79
C ALA A 308 3.35 7.84 -12.97
N ALA A 309 2.23 7.14 -12.79
CA ALA A 309 1.18 7.04 -13.82
C ALA A 309 0.54 8.40 -14.13
N LEU A 310 0.21 9.18 -13.10
CA LEU A 310 -0.34 10.53 -13.28
C LEU A 310 0.67 11.47 -13.95
N GLY A 311 1.94 11.42 -13.53
CA GLY A 311 3.03 12.17 -14.15
C GLY A 311 3.22 11.82 -15.63
N GLY A 312 3.20 10.53 -15.96
CA GLY A 312 3.25 10.03 -17.33
C GLY A 312 2.06 10.52 -18.17
N LEU A 313 0.84 10.48 -17.63
CA LEU A 313 -0.36 10.99 -18.30
C LEU A 313 -0.28 12.50 -18.55
N LEU A 314 0.15 13.28 -17.56
CA LEU A 314 0.35 14.72 -17.71
C LEU A 314 1.45 15.02 -18.73
N TRP A 315 2.54 14.24 -18.73
CA TRP A 315 3.61 14.36 -19.71
C TRP A 315 3.14 14.07 -21.14
N VAL A 316 2.40 12.98 -21.35
CA VAL A 316 1.81 12.64 -22.66
C VAL A 316 0.82 13.72 -23.10
N ARG A 317 -0.04 14.22 -22.19
CA ARG A 317 -0.99 15.31 -22.50
C ARG A 317 -0.25 16.60 -22.89
N ARG A 318 0.77 17.01 -22.13
CA ARG A 318 1.61 18.19 -22.45
C ARG A 318 2.33 18.01 -23.80
N ARG A 319 2.90 16.83 -24.05
CA ARG A 319 3.59 16.51 -25.30
C ARG A 319 2.65 16.55 -26.51
N ARG A 320 1.42 16.05 -26.37
CA ARG A 320 0.38 16.11 -27.41
C ARG A 320 -0.02 17.56 -27.72
N ARG A 321 -0.26 18.39 -26.70
CA ARG A 321 -0.60 19.82 -26.88
C ARG A 321 0.51 20.59 -27.62
N ARG A 322 1.78 20.37 -27.25
CA ARG A 322 2.93 20.99 -27.94
C ARG A 322 3.00 20.59 -29.41
N ARG A 323 2.77 19.32 -29.73
CA ARG A 323 2.72 18.84 -31.13
C ARG A 323 1.58 19.46 -31.93
N GLN A 324 0.41 19.63 -31.32
CA GLN A 324 -0.74 20.28 -31.97
C GLN A 324 -0.50 21.77 -32.21
N ALA A 325 0.03 22.49 -31.23
CA ALA A 325 0.37 23.90 -31.37
C ALA A 325 1.40 24.14 -32.49
N LYS A 326 2.43 23.29 -32.59
CA LYS A 326 3.42 23.37 -33.68
C LYS A 326 2.76 23.16 -35.05
N ARG A 327 1.89 22.15 -35.19
CA ARG A 327 1.13 21.91 -36.42
C ARG A 327 0.20 23.08 -36.79
N GLN A 328 -0.41 23.73 -35.79
CA GLN A 328 -1.26 24.90 -36.02
C GLN A 328 -0.43 26.09 -36.48
N HIS A 329 0.73 26.35 -35.85
CA HIS A 329 1.63 27.42 -36.26
C HIS A 329 2.14 27.23 -37.69
N GLU A 330 2.60 26.00 -38.05
CA GLU A 330 3.04 25.67 -39.41
C GLU A 330 1.89 25.88 -40.43
N ARG A 331 0.65 25.48 -40.10
CA ARG A 331 -0.51 25.72 -40.97
C ARG A 331 -0.83 27.21 -41.11
N GLN A 332 -0.73 27.98 -40.04
CA GLN A 332 -0.99 29.43 -40.05
C GLN A 332 0.06 30.17 -40.88
N GLU A 333 1.33 29.78 -40.74
CA GLU A 333 2.44 30.32 -41.51
C GLU A 333 2.27 30.03 -43.01
N LEU A 334 1.94 28.79 -43.36
CA LEU A 334 1.61 28.41 -44.73
C LEU A 334 0.43 29.23 -45.28
N HIS A 335 -0.65 29.39 -44.50
CA HIS A 335 -1.80 30.17 -44.90
C HIS A 335 -1.45 31.66 -45.12
N ASN A 336 -0.66 32.25 -44.22
CA ASN A 336 -0.22 33.65 -44.33
C ASN A 336 0.71 33.86 -45.53
N LEU A 337 1.62 32.94 -45.78
CA LEU A 337 2.48 32.96 -46.96
C LEU A 337 1.63 32.87 -48.24
N GLN A 338 0.66 31.96 -48.28
CA GLN A 338 -0.26 31.83 -49.41
C GLN A 338 -1.08 33.11 -49.64
N ALA A 339 -1.62 33.71 -48.58
CA ALA A 339 -2.40 34.95 -48.66
C ALA A 339 -1.55 36.13 -49.14
N ARG A 340 -0.34 36.30 -48.60
CA ARG A 340 0.62 37.32 -49.04
C ARG A 340 1.04 37.12 -50.49
N TRP A 341 1.31 35.87 -50.88
CA TRP A 341 1.65 35.51 -52.25
C TRP A 341 0.52 35.93 -53.20
N ASN A 342 -0.72 35.53 -52.92
CA ASN A 342 -1.88 35.92 -53.73
C ASN A 342 -2.06 37.44 -53.80
N ALA A 343 -1.90 38.16 -52.68
CA ALA A 343 -2.00 39.61 -52.65
C ALA A 343 -0.94 40.30 -53.52
N VAL A 344 0.32 39.83 -53.50
CA VAL A 344 1.38 40.34 -54.37
C VAL A 344 1.04 40.10 -55.84
N LEU A 345 0.53 38.92 -56.20
CA LEU A 345 0.10 38.63 -57.57
C LEU A 345 -1.03 39.55 -58.04
N HIS A 346 -2.01 39.82 -57.17
CA HIS A 346 -3.10 40.75 -57.48
C HIS A 346 -2.61 42.20 -57.61
N ALA A 347 -1.77 42.69 -56.69
CA ALA A 347 -1.31 44.07 -56.67
C ALA A 347 -0.32 44.41 -57.79
N THR A 348 0.51 43.46 -58.21
CA THR A 348 1.49 43.69 -59.28
C THR A 348 0.89 43.60 -60.68
N HIS A 349 -0.38 43.18 -60.81
CA HIS A 349 -0.99 42.80 -62.10
C HIS A 349 -0.07 41.87 -62.90
N ILE A 350 0.64 40.97 -62.20
CA ILE A 350 1.49 39.96 -62.82
C ILE A 350 0.79 38.62 -62.75
N GLY A 351 0.60 38.05 -63.92
CA GLY A 351 -0.02 36.75 -64.08
C GLY A 351 1.07 35.68 -64.13
N ILE A 352 1.05 34.77 -63.17
CA ILE A 352 1.91 33.59 -63.21
C ILE A 352 1.16 32.46 -63.88
N TRP A 353 1.85 31.77 -64.77
CA TRP A 353 1.42 30.51 -65.33
C TRP A 353 2.55 29.50 -65.17
N ASP A 354 2.19 28.25 -64.86
CA ASP A 354 3.13 27.15 -64.73
C ASP A 354 2.67 26.00 -65.63
N TRP A 355 3.54 25.57 -66.53
CA TRP A 355 3.24 24.52 -67.49
C TRP A 355 3.99 23.25 -67.14
N ASP A 356 3.23 22.23 -66.70
CA ASP A 356 3.77 20.89 -66.52
C ASP A 356 3.72 20.13 -67.85
N GLN A 357 4.88 19.93 -68.47
CA GLN A 357 5.01 19.23 -69.74
C GLN A 357 4.60 17.76 -69.67
N ARG A 358 4.74 17.11 -68.50
CA ARG A 358 4.43 15.68 -68.34
C ARG A 358 2.93 15.45 -68.32
N THR A 359 2.18 16.35 -67.69
CA THR A 359 0.71 16.27 -67.63
C THR A 359 0.02 17.09 -68.73
N ARG A 360 0.78 17.89 -69.48
CA ARG A 360 0.30 18.86 -70.49
C ARG A 360 -0.74 19.86 -69.94
N ARG A 361 -0.77 20.04 -68.62
CA ARG A 361 -1.67 20.99 -67.95
C ARG A 361 -0.92 22.27 -67.66
N VAL A 362 -1.61 23.38 -67.83
CA VAL A 362 -1.10 24.71 -67.46
C VAL A 362 -1.92 25.20 -66.28
N TYR A 363 -1.24 25.55 -65.20
CA TYR A 363 -1.81 26.33 -64.12
C TYR A 363 -1.79 27.80 -64.56
N TYR A 364 -2.94 28.43 -64.62
CA TYR A 364 -3.06 29.88 -64.79
C TYR A 364 -3.53 30.47 -63.47
N SER A 365 -2.72 31.34 -62.86
CA SER A 365 -3.16 32.06 -61.66
C SER A 365 -4.41 32.89 -61.94
N PRO A 366 -5.29 33.11 -60.93
CA PRO A 366 -6.50 33.92 -61.11
C PRO A 366 -6.22 35.30 -61.72
N ALA A 367 -5.08 35.92 -61.37
CA ALA A 367 -4.63 37.18 -61.95
C ALA A 367 -4.47 37.14 -63.48
N VAL A 368 -3.98 36.03 -64.06
CA VAL A 368 -3.90 35.85 -65.53
C VAL A 368 -5.29 35.88 -66.15
N GLN A 369 -6.24 35.15 -65.56
CA GLN A 369 -7.60 35.02 -66.09
C GLN A 369 -8.32 36.38 -66.06
N THR A 370 -8.21 37.10 -64.93
CA THR A 370 -8.76 38.45 -64.79
C THR A 370 -8.15 39.44 -65.77
N MET A 371 -6.82 39.45 -65.95
CA MET A 371 -6.16 40.34 -66.92
C MET A 371 -6.56 40.04 -68.38
N LEU A 372 -6.82 38.77 -68.70
CA LEU A 372 -7.29 38.36 -70.01
C LEU A 372 -8.79 38.60 -70.22
N GLY A 373 -9.52 38.99 -69.17
CA GLY A 373 -10.95 39.29 -69.20
C GLY A 373 -11.86 38.06 -69.05
N TYR A 374 -11.34 36.95 -68.51
CA TYR A 374 -12.08 35.71 -68.28
C TYR A 374 -12.44 35.55 -66.79
N GLY A 375 -13.62 34.96 -66.53
CA GLY A 375 -14.05 34.56 -65.19
C GLY A 375 -13.20 33.42 -64.62
N GLU A 376 -13.21 33.28 -63.29
CA GLU A 376 -12.52 32.20 -62.58
C GLU A 376 -13.07 30.86 -63.09
N HIS A 377 -12.23 30.05 -63.76
CA HIS A 377 -12.56 28.76 -64.42
C HIS A 377 -13.15 28.81 -65.84
N GLU A 378 -13.35 29.98 -66.46
CA GLU A 378 -13.70 30.06 -67.88
C GLU A 378 -12.47 29.83 -68.79
N PHE A 379 -11.29 30.09 -68.25
CA PHE A 379 -10.02 29.91 -68.94
C PHE A 379 -9.56 28.45 -68.85
N GLY A 380 -9.61 27.72 -69.96
CA GLY A 380 -9.23 26.30 -69.98
C GLY A 380 -7.79 26.04 -69.48
N THR A 381 -7.56 24.89 -68.85
CA THR A 381 -6.25 24.51 -68.26
C THR A 381 -5.26 23.94 -69.28
N SER A 382 -5.45 24.24 -70.56
CA SER A 382 -4.65 23.71 -71.65
C SER A 382 -3.89 24.82 -72.35
N TRP A 383 -2.68 24.50 -72.80
CA TRP A 383 -1.87 25.41 -73.61
C TRP A 383 -2.62 25.96 -74.84
N HIS A 384 -3.48 25.15 -75.46
CA HIS A 384 -4.27 25.54 -76.62
C HIS A 384 -5.23 26.70 -76.32
N ALA A 385 -5.72 26.81 -75.07
CA ALA A 385 -6.60 27.89 -74.66
C ALA A 385 -5.87 29.25 -74.77
N TRP A 386 -4.63 29.35 -74.29
CA TRP A 386 -3.83 30.57 -74.46
C TRP A 386 -3.47 30.83 -75.92
N ALA A 387 -3.05 29.80 -76.66
CA ALA A 387 -2.68 29.93 -78.08
C ALA A 387 -3.86 30.44 -78.94
N SER A 388 -5.10 30.15 -78.56
CA SER A 388 -6.29 30.62 -79.28
C SER A 388 -6.54 32.13 -79.17
N LEU A 389 -6.00 32.79 -78.13
CA LEU A 389 -6.17 34.23 -77.87
C LEU A 389 -5.21 35.08 -78.67
N LEU A 390 -4.12 34.48 -79.14
CA LEU A 390 -3.15 35.13 -80.00
C LEU A 390 -3.74 35.31 -81.40
N HIS A 391 -3.45 36.46 -82.02
CA HIS A 391 -3.80 36.74 -83.41
C HIS A 391 -3.27 35.63 -84.34
N PRO A 392 -4.07 35.12 -85.31
CA PRO A 392 -3.68 33.98 -86.16
C PRO A 392 -2.30 34.13 -86.81
N ASP A 393 -2.01 35.33 -87.32
CA ASP A 393 -0.74 35.67 -87.97
C ASP A 393 0.47 35.61 -87.02
N ASP A 394 0.25 35.82 -85.71
CA ASP A 394 1.31 35.91 -84.70
C ASP A 394 1.54 34.58 -83.97
N ARG A 395 0.61 33.60 -84.09
CA ARG A 395 0.71 32.29 -83.42
C ARG A 395 1.96 31.52 -83.83
N GLY A 396 2.26 31.49 -85.13
CA GLY A 396 3.40 30.77 -85.68
C GLY A 396 4.74 31.35 -85.25
N ALA A 397 4.87 32.69 -85.28
CA ALA A 397 6.07 33.40 -84.88
C ALA A 397 6.32 33.30 -83.36
N CYS A 398 5.28 33.50 -82.55
CA CYS A 398 5.38 33.43 -81.09
C CYS A 398 5.68 32.00 -80.61
N TRP A 399 5.07 30.98 -81.23
CA TRP A 399 5.38 29.58 -80.93
C TRP A 399 6.77 29.16 -81.44
N GLY A 400 7.16 29.57 -82.65
CA GLY A 400 8.47 29.25 -83.22
C GLY A 400 9.64 29.70 -82.34
N ALA A 401 9.51 30.86 -81.70
CA ALA A 401 10.48 31.37 -80.73
C ALA A 401 10.58 30.49 -79.46
N CYS A 402 9.46 30.05 -78.88
CA CYS A 402 9.50 29.11 -77.75
C CYS A 402 9.91 27.68 -78.19
N ALA A 403 9.52 27.19 -79.37
CA ALA A 403 9.79 25.83 -79.83
C ALA A 403 11.26 25.59 -80.20
N SER A 404 11.91 26.56 -80.87
CA SER A 404 13.36 26.53 -81.18
C SER A 404 14.24 26.48 -79.93
N SER A 405 13.75 27.09 -78.84
CA SER A 405 14.35 27.08 -77.51
C SER A 405 14.27 25.71 -76.81
N PHE A 406 13.19 24.95 -77.04
CA PHE A 406 13.08 23.57 -76.53
C PHE A 406 14.00 22.59 -77.26
N ALA A 407 14.27 22.83 -78.55
CA ALA A 407 15.08 21.96 -79.40
C ALA A 407 16.60 22.12 -79.18
N SER A 408 17.09 23.30 -78.80
CA SER A 408 18.53 23.61 -78.78
C SER A 408 19.27 23.32 -77.46
N ALA A 409 18.59 23.09 -76.33
CA ALA A 409 19.24 22.95 -75.01
C ALA A 409 18.92 21.63 -74.29
N ARG A 410 19.63 20.54 -74.61
CA ARG A 410 19.47 19.23 -73.94
C ARG A 410 19.98 19.15 -72.48
N LYS A 411 20.62 20.21 -71.92
CA LYS A 411 21.37 20.16 -70.64
C LYS A 411 20.96 21.19 -69.55
N CYS A 412 19.78 21.81 -69.61
CA CYS A 412 19.33 22.78 -68.59
C CYS A 412 18.16 22.24 -67.75
N SER A 413 18.19 22.49 -66.43
CA SER A 413 17.30 21.93 -65.41
C SER A 413 15.97 22.65 -65.24
N SER A 414 15.89 23.96 -65.53
CA SER A 414 14.65 24.74 -65.58
C SER A 414 14.65 25.65 -66.80
N ARG A 415 13.55 25.66 -67.55
CA ARG A 415 13.39 26.48 -68.76
C ARG A 415 12.13 27.32 -68.63
N THR A 416 12.27 28.63 -68.76
CA THR A 416 11.14 29.56 -68.69
C THR A 416 11.02 30.27 -70.03
N CYS A 417 9.91 30.07 -70.75
CA CYS A 417 9.56 30.92 -71.89
C CYS A 417 8.72 32.08 -71.39
N THR A 418 9.17 33.31 -71.60
CA THR A 418 8.43 34.53 -71.29
C THR A 418 7.97 35.14 -72.59
N ALA A 419 6.65 35.15 -72.82
CA ALA A 419 6.03 35.84 -73.93
C ALA A 419 5.30 37.08 -73.43
N CYS A 420 5.66 38.25 -73.95
CA CYS A 420 4.94 39.50 -73.72
C CYS A 420 3.86 39.62 -74.79
N VAL A 421 2.62 39.76 -74.35
CA VAL A 421 1.46 39.86 -75.23
C VAL A 421 0.70 41.12 -74.86
N ALA A 422 0.32 41.92 -75.85
CA ALA A 422 -0.39 43.18 -75.66
C ALA A 422 -1.67 43.20 -76.49
N ARG A 423 -2.70 43.88 -75.98
CA ARG A 423 -3.95 44.13 -76.70
C ARG A 423 -3.98 45.60 -77.12
N THR A 424 -4.05 45.85 -78.42
CA THR A 424 -4.21 47.21 -78.97
C THR A 424 -5.68 47.45 -79.30
N ALA A 425 -6.15 48.70 -79.16
CA ALA A 425 -7.55 49.06 -79.40
C ALA A 425 -8.04 48.80 -80.84
N ALA A 426 -7.11 48.55 -81.77
CA ALA A 426 -7.38 48.39 -83.20
C ALA A 426 -7.57 46.92 -83.67
N THR A 427 -7.44 45.91 -82.80
CA THR A 427 -7.54 44.50 -83.20
C THR A 427 -8.36 43.64 -82.24
N SER A 428 -9.11 42.66 -82.77
CA SER A 428 -9.99 41.75 -82.02
C SER A 428 -9.27 40.61 -81.28
N GLY A 429 -7.94 40.67 -81.11
CA GLY A 429 -7.16 39.62 -80.45
C GLY A 429 -5.87 40.15 -79.81
N TRP A 430 -5.23 39.32 -79.00
CA TRP A 430 -3.96 39.64 -78.36
C TRP A 430 -2.80 39.45 -79.35
N ARG A 431 -1.91 40.43 -79.47
CA ARG A 431 -0.72 40.34 -80.35
C ARG A 431 0.53 40.03 -79.53
N CYS A 432 1.35 39.12 -80.05
CA CYS A 432 2.63 38.78 -79.43
C CYS A 432 3.62 39.93 -79.67
N ALA A 433 3.91 40.71 -78.62
CA ALA A 433 4.85 41.83 -78.69
C ALA A 433 6.32 41.35 -78.65
N GLY A 434 6.54 40.11 -78.22
CA GLY A 434 7.83 39.41 -78.26
C GLY A 434 7.81 38.16 -77.38
N ALA A 435 8.55 37.13 -77.77
CA ALA A 435 8.72 35.91 -76.99
C ALA A 435 10.21 35.60 -76.85
N TRP A 436 10.64 35.33 -75.61
CA TRP A 436 12.03 35.03 -75.26
C TRP A 436 12.07 33.88 -74.29
N TRP A 437 13.18 33.16 -74.29
CA TRP A 437 13.44 32.09 -73.35
C TRP A 437 14.61 32.45 -72.46
N SER A 438 14.53 32.03 -71.21
CA SER A 438 15.68 32.02 -70.32
C SER A 438 15.90 30.60 -69.79
N ALA A 439 17.17 30.21 -69.72
CA ALA A 439 17.61 28.93 -69.20
C ALA A 439 18.63 29.17 -68.09
N THR A 440 18.33 28.64 -66.90
CA THR A 440 19.18 28.74 -65.72
C THR A 440 19.65 27.35 -65.30
N THR A 441 20.92 27.26 -64.90
CA THR A 441 21.45 26.10 -64.18
C THR A 441 21.86 26.53 -62.76
N PRO A 442 21.98 25.61 -61.80
CA PRO A 442 22.35 25.95 -60.42
C PRO A 442 23.72 26.65 -60.29
N ALA A 443 24.57 26.54 -61.32
CA ALA A 443 25.93 27.07 -61.35
C ALA A 443 26.09 28.37 -62.17
N GLY A 444 25.01 28.94 -62.74
CA GLY A 444 25.08 30.18 -63.53
C GLY A 444 24.21 30.20 -64.80
N ARG A 445 24.15 31.38 -65.44
CA ARG A 445 23.32 31.68 -66.64
C ARG A 445 23.84 30.95 -67.89
N CYS A 446 22.98 30.21 -68.59
CA CYS A 446 23.36 29.54 -69.84
C CYS A 446 23.18 30.39 -71.11
N ALA A 447 22.38 31.46 -71.08
CA ALA A 447 22.34 32.53 -72.10
C ALA A 447 21.35 33.63 -71.68
N SER A 448 21.60 34.89 -72.06
CA SER A 448 20.62 35.98 -72.00
C SER A 448 20.60 36.74 -73.32
N PRO A 449 19.48 36.81 -74.06
CA PRO A 449 19.27 37.92 -74.96
C PRO A 449 18.79 39.10 -74.11
N GLY A 450 19.68 40.05 -73.84
CA GLY A 450 19.32 41.32 -73.21
C GLY A 450 18.42 42.16 -74.11
N CYS A 451 17.54 42.95 -73.50
CA CYS A 451 16.64 43.88 -74.18
C CYS A 451 17.37 44.69 -75.26
N ARG A 452 16.96 44.51 -76.52
CA ARG A 452 17.06 45.55 -77.54
C ARG A 452 15.68 45.70 -78.14
N ALA A 453 15.01 46.80 -77.82
CA ALA A 453 13.88 47.26 -78.60
C ALA A 453 14.40 47.51 -80.02
N THR A 454 14.04 46.67 -80.98
CA THR A 454 14.27 46.94 -82.39
C THR A 454 13.33 48.07 -82.80
N SER A 455 13.92 49.22 -83.08
CA SER A 455 13.29 50.44 -83.57
C SER A 455 12.68 50.23 -84.96
N ALA A 456 11.52 49.59 -85.04
CA ALA A 456 10.72 49.51 -86.26
C ALA A 456 9.23 49.49 -85.90
N SER A 457 8.73 50.64 -85.43
CA SER A 457 7.31 51.07 -85.40
C SER A 457 7.07 52.33 -84.53
N ALA A 458 8.13 53.06 -84.15
CA ALA A 458 8.04 54.31 -83.38
C ALA A 458 7.61 55.54 -84.22
N ALA A 459 6.58 55.38 -85.07
CA ALA A 459 5.98 56.48 -85.82
C ALA A 459 4.46 56.46 -85.62
N SER A 460 4.00 56.70 -84.38
CA SER A 460 2.68 57.26 -84.02
C SER A 460 2.35 57.08 -82.53
N TRP A 461 3.28 57.39 -81.62
CA TRP A 461 2.96 57.44 -80.19
C TRP A 461 3.46 58.77 -79.63
N LYS A 462 2.54 59.71 -79.41
CA LYS A 462 2.76 60.87 -78.53
C LYS A 462 2.06 60.63 -77.18
N PRO A 463 2.55 61.26 -76.11
CA PRO A 463 2.75 60.63 -74.81
C PRO A 463 1.63 60.94 -73.82
N GLY A 464 1.47 60.04 -72.85
CA GLY A 464 0.73 60.31 -71.63
C GLY A 464 0.17 59.02 -71.05
N TRP A 465 0.80 58.51 -70.00
CA TRP A 465 0.20 58.02 -68.75
C TRP A 465 1.37 57.65 -67.82
N ASN A 466 1.66 58.56 -66.88
CA ASN A 466 2.57 58.42 -65.75
C ASN A 466 1.94 57.48 -64.69
N ALA A 467 2.65 56.77 -63.82
CA ALA A 467 4.05 56.37 -63.70
C ALA A 467 4.05 55.11 -62.81
#